data_AF-A0A837CF70-F1
#
_entry.id   AF-A0A837CF70-F1
#
_cell.length_a   1.000
_cell.length_b   1.000
_cell.length_c   1.000
_cell.angle_alpha   90.00
_cell.angle_beta   90.00
_cell.angle_gamma   90.00
#
_symmetry.space_group_name_H-M   'P 1'
#
loop_
_entity.id
_entity.type
_entity.pdbx_description
1 polymer ?
#
loop_
_entity_poly.entity_id
_entity_poly.type
_entity_poly.pdbx_seq_one_letter_code
_entity_poly.pdbx_strand_id
1 'polypeptide(L)'
;MRLNELGDHLTAMNLSSDLPLHKRPFVQIRLAREGLSPGFREEVDRIAESFPARIVDTRVAAIPEASNDVTSADPMIRLAERDPEDLFKLAFERTFGVAPDATHLDVFHRAQAET
;
A
#
# COMPACT_ATOMS: atom_id res chain seq x y z
N MET A 1 -4.41 7.55 3.66
CA MET A 1 -4.99 8.76 4.30
C MET A 1 -6.37 8.42 4.84
N ARG A 2 -6.86 9.08 5.90
CA ARG A 2 -8.27 8.97 6.34
C ARG A 2 -9.17 9.85 5.46
N LEU A 3 -10.47 9.56 5.42
CA LEU A 3 -11.44 10.33 4.62
C LEU A 3 -11.48 11.81 5.01
N ASN A 4 -11.40 12.12 6.31
CA ASN A 4 -11.43 13.49 6.81
C ASN A 4 -10.19 14.32 6.41
N GLU A 5 -9.10 13.66 5.99
CA GLU A 5 -7.86 14.30 5.55
C GLU A 5 -7.83 14.54 4.04
N LEU A 6 -8.83 14.01 3.30
CA LEU A 6 -8.88 14.11 1.84
C LEU A 6 -8.93 15.57 1.39
N GLY A 7 -9.78 16.39 2.00
CA GLY A 7 -9.91 17.81 1.64
C GLY A 7 -8.62 18.60 1.87
N ASP A 8 -7.90 18.28 2.95
CA ASP A 8 -6.60 18.89 3.26
C ASP A 8 -5.55 18.51 2.22
N HIS A 9 -5.48 17.23 1.83
CA HIS A 9 -4.58 16.76 0.77
C HIS A 9 -4.93 17.36 -0.60
N LEU A 10 -6.21 17.49 -0.94
CA LEU A 10 -6.64 18.15 -2.17
C LEU A 10 -6.28 19.64 -2.16
N THR A 11 -6.38 20.31 -1.00
CA THR A 11 -5.96 21.71 -0.82
C THR A 11 -4.45 21.86 -0.92
N ALA A 12 -3.68 20.93 -0.35
CA ALA A 12 -2.21 20.90 -0.41
C ALA A 12 -1.67 20.74 -1.84
N MET A 13 -2.44 20.14 -2.76
CA MET A 13 -2.09 20.11 -4.18
C MET A 13 -2.16 21.48 -4.87
N ASN A 14 -2.71 22.50 -4.19
CA ASN A 14 -2.74 23.89 -4.63
C ASN A 14 -3.30 24.07 -6.06
N LEU A 15 -4.33 23.30 -6.39
CA LEU A 15 -4.94 23.32 -7.72
C LEU A 15 -5.74 24.61 -7.91
N SER A 16 -5.46 25.37 -8.96
CA SER A 16 -6.19 26.59 -9.26
C SER A 16 -7.65 26.28 -9.61
N SER A 17 -8.60 26.94 -8.94
CA SER A 17 -10.05 26.74 -9.13
C SER A 17 -10.52 27.01 -10.58
N ASP A 18 -9.75 27.81 -11.32
CA ASP A 18 -9.99 28.16 -12.73
C ASP A 18 -9.34 27.16 -13.72
N LEU A 19 -8.90 25.97 -13.27
CA LEU A 19 -8.31 25.00 -14.18
C LEU A 19 -9.38 24.46 -15.15
N PRO A 20 -9.21 24.66 -16.47
CA PRO A 20 -10.15 24.11 -17.44
C PRO A 20 -10.10 22.58 -17.39
N LEU A 21 -11.25 21.95 -17.63
CA LEU A 21 -11.45 20.50 -17.46
C LEU A 21 -10.32 19.65 -18.05
N HIS A 22 -9.83 19.98 -19.24
CA HIS A 22 -8.76 19.24 -19.94
C HIS A 22 -7.36 19.38 -19.30
N LYS A 23 -7.14 20.35 -18.42
CA LYS A 23 -5.91 20.52 -17.64
C LYS A 23 -6.02 20.00 -16.20
N ARG A 24 -7.22 19.59 -15.77
CA ARG A 24 -7.43 19.05 -14.43
C ARG A 24 -6.64 17.76 -14.26
N PRO A 25 -5.80 17.64 -13.22
CA PRO A 25 -5.04 16.44 -12.99
C PRO A 25 -5.97 15.28 -12.64
N PHE A 26 -5.54 14.10 -13.06
CA PHE A 26 -6.16 12.84 -12.69
C PHE A 26 -5.62 12.39 -11.34
N VAL A 27 -6.51 12.23 -10.36
CA VAL A 27 -6.14 11.90 -8.98
C VAL A 27 -6.72 10.53 -8.64
N GLN A 28 -5.87 9.64 -8.13
CA GLN A 28 -6.29 8.39 -7.50
C GLN A 28 -6.34 8.61 -6.00
N ILE A 29 -7.49 8.30 -5.38
CA ILE A 29 -7.69 8.45 -3.94
C ILE A 29 -7.48 7.09 -3.27
N ARG A 30 -6.58 7.04 -2.28
CA ARG A 30 -6.33 5.85 -1.46
C ARG A 30 -6.68 6.10 0.01
N LEU A 31 -7.79 5.56 0.47
CA LEU A 31 -8.30 5.74 1.83
C LEU A 31 -7.98 4.56 2.73
N ALA A 32 -7.56 4.80 3.97
CA ALA A 32 -7.42 3.74 4.97
C ALA A 32 -8.80 3.16 5.32
N ARG A 33 -8.88 1.84 5.58
CA ARG A 33 -10.15 1.18 5.95
C ARG A 33 -10.71 1.65 7.29
N GLU A 34 -9.86 2.18 8.16
CA GLU A 34 -10.25 2.65 9.49
C GLU A 34 -11.19 3.86 9.40
N GLY A 35 -12.40 3.70 9.94
CA GLY A 35 -13.39 4.78 10.01
C GLY A 35 -14.14 5.06 8.70
N LEU A 36 -14.10 4.17 7.71
CA LEU A 36 -14.91 4.31 6.49
C LEU A 36 -16.36 3.88 6.72
N SER A 37 -17.28 4.81 6.50
CA SER A 37 -18.72 4.54 6.44
C SER A 37 -19.07 3.79 5.15
N PRO A 38 -20.15 2.99 5.11
CA PRO A 38 -20.58 2.26 3.92
C PRO A 38 -20.87 3.15 2.69
N GLY A 39 -21.10 4.45 2.89
CA GLY A 39 -21.26 5.47 1.84
C GLY A 39 -20.02 6.33 1.55
N PHE A 40 -18.81 5.90 1.95
CA PHE A 40 -17.61 6.73 1.82
C PHE A 40 -17.33 7.19 0.38
N ARG A 41 -17.76 6.43 -0.64
CA ARG A 41 -17.58 6.82 -2.04
C ARG A 41 -18.36 8.09 -2.39
N GLU A 42 -19.57 8.25 -1.84
CA GLU A 42 -20.41 9.44 -2.06
C GLU A 42 -19.81 10.67 -1.37
N GLU A 43 -19.25 10.48 -0.16
CA GLU A 43 -18.57 11.55 0.55
C GLU A 43 -17.28 11.98 -0.17
N VAL A 44 -16.51 11.02 -0.71
CA VAL A 44 -15.33 11.30 -1.54
C VAL A 44 -15.71 12.11 -2.76
N ASP A 45 -16.78 11.70 -3.46
CA ASP A 45 -17.26 12.38 -4.66
C ASP A 45 -17.67 13.81 -4.35
N ARG A 46 -18.48 14.02 -3.30
CA ARG A 46 -18.91 15.35 -2.84
C ARG A 46 -17.73 16.27 -2.49
N ILE A 47 -16.73 15.74 -1.78
CA ILE A 47 -15.51 16.49 -1.47
C ILE A 47 -14.80 16.83 -2.77
N ALA A 48 -14.61 15.86 -3.66
CA ALA A 48 -13.89 16.05 -4.93
C ALA A 48 -14.60 17.01 -5.90
N GLU A 49 -15.93 17.07 -5.93
CA GLU A 49 -16.71 18.04 -6.72
C GLU A 49 -16.35 19.49 -6.38
N SER A 50 -15.92 19.75 -5.14
CA SER A 50 -15.48 21.09 -4.70
C SER A 50 -14.07 21.45 -5.17
N PHE A 51 -13.33 20.52 -5.77
CA PHE A 51 -11.97 20.74 -6.24
C PHE A 51 -11.86 20.60 -7.78
N PRO A 52 -10.97 21.37 -8.43
CA PRO A 52 -10.70 21.25 -9.86
C PRO A 52 -9.81 20.02 -10.18
N ALA A 53 -10.15 18.85 -9.64
CA ALA A 53 -9.45 17.57 -9.84
C ALA A 53 -10.39 16.55 -10.53
N ARG A 54 -9.83 15.59 -11.25
CA ARG A 54 -10.57 14.47 -11.84
C ARG A 54 -10.26 13.20 -11.07
N ILE A 55 -11.23 12.70 -10.31
CA ILE A 55 -11.05 11.44 -9.59
C ILE A 55 -11.20 10.29 -10.58
N VAL A 56 -10.11 9.55 -10.81
CA VAL A 56 -10.12 8.39 -11.71
C VAL A 56 -10.58 7.14 -10.98
N ASP A 57 -10.17 7.02 -9.72
CA ASP A 57 -10.38 5.80 -8.95
C ASP A 57 -10.28 6.10 -7.45
N THR A 58 -11.19 5.52 -6.67
CA THR A 58 -11.20 5.59 -5.21
C THR A 58 -11.04 4.20 -4.66
N ARG A 59 -9.85 3.90 -4.13
CA ARG A 59 -9.54 2.61 -3.50
C ARG A 59 -9.49 2.75 -1.99
N VAL A 60 -10.07 1.77 -1.31
CA VAL A 60 -9.73 1.52 0.08
C VAL A 60 -8.38 0.81 0.06
N ALA A 61 -7.39 1.39 0.72
CA ALA A 61 -6.14 0.71 1.01
C ALA A 61 -6.48 -0.57 1.77
N ALA A 62 -6.39 -1.70 1.06
CA ALA A 62 -5.98 -2.93 1.71
C ALA A 62 -4.65 -2.60 2.40
N ILE A 63 -4.55 -3.04 3.66
CA ILE A 63 -3.32 -3.24 4.46
C ILE A 63 -2.07 -2.98 3.63
N PRO A 64 -1.14 -2.08 4.05
CA PRO A 64 -0.07 -1.60 3.18
C PRO A 64 0.76 -2.77 2.65
N GLU A 65 0.36 -3.28 1.48
CA GLU A 65 1.32 -3.79 0.54
C GLU A 65 2.08 -2.54 0.15
N ALA A 66 3.35 -2.55 0.55
CA ALA A 66 4.30 -1.49 0.43
C ALA A 66 3.95 -0.58 -0.74
N SER A 67 3.90 0.72 -0.43
CA SER A 67 4.22 1.79 -1.36
C SER A 67 4.98 1.22 -2.54
N ASN A 68 4.47 1.47 -3.75
CA ASN A 68 5.17 1.17 -4.99
C ASN A 68 6.43 2.03 -5.04
N ASP A 69 7.40 1.67 -4.20
CA ASP A 69 8.80 1.90 -4.41
C ASP A 69 9.14 1.00 -5.59
N VAL A 70 9.13 1.60 -6.77
CA VAL A 70 9.64 1.01 -8.01
C VAL A 70 11.17 1.04 -7.96
N THR A 71 11.77 0.68 -6.82
CA THR A 71 13.22 0.71 -6.60
C THR A 71 13.70 -0.51 -5.81
N SER A 72 13.31 -1.69 -6.28
CA SER A 72 14.22 -2.82 -6.50
C SER A 72 13.34 -3.98 -6.92
N ALA A 73 13.28 -4.21 -8.23
CA ALA A 73 12.94 -5.54 -8.70
C ALA A 73 14.02 -6.47 -8.11
N ASP A 74 13.73 -7.11 -6.98
CA ASP A 74 14.38 -8.38 -6.68
C ASP A 74 14.17 -9.22 -7.95
N PRO A 75 15.24 -9.75 -8.56
CA PRO A 75 15.10 -10.56 -9.75
C PRO A 75 13.99 -11.58 -9.47
N MET A 76 13.08 -11.74 -10.42
CA MET A 76 11.93 -12.63 -10.32
C MET A 76 12.44 -14.07 -10.27
N ILE A 77 13.09 -14.45 -9.17
CA ILE A 77 13.68 -15.75 -8.94
C ILE A 77 12.51 -16.64 -8.57
N ARG A 78 12.37 -17.73 -9.32
CA ARG A 78 11.29 -18.68 -9.11
C ARG A 78 11.41 -19.21 -7.69
N LEU A 79 10.27 -19.40 -7.03
CA LEU A 79 10.22 -19.99 -5.68
C LEU A 79 10.92 -21.36 -5.63
N ALA A 80 10.98 -22.07 -6.77
CA ALA A 80 11.68 -23.33 -6.92
C ALA A 80 13.23 -23.23 -6.94
N GLU A 81 13.78 -22.03 -7.14
CA GLU A 81 15.23 -21.76 -7.20
C GLU A 81 15.74 -21.02 -5.95
N ARG A 82 14.85 -20.64 -5.03
CA ARG A 82 15.21 -19.99 -3.76
C ARG A 82 15.48 -21.06 -2.70
N ASP A 83 16.56 -20.88 -1.94
CA ASP A 83 16.80 -21.69 -0.75
C ASP A 83 15.63 -21.52 0.26
N PRO A 84 15.07 -22.61 0.79
CA PRO A 84 13.95 -22.56 1.73
C PRO A 84 14.32 -21.82 3.02
N GLU A 85 15.59 -21.82 3.40
CA GLU A 85 16.11 -21.05 4.52
C GLU A 85 16.05 -19.53 4.26
N ASP A 86 16.31 -19.09 3.02
CA ASP A 86 16.27 -17.68 2.65
C ASP A 86 14.82 -17.16 2.70
N LEU A 87 13.86 -17.96 2.25
CA LEU A 87 12.44 -17.68 2.39
C LEU A 87 12.00 -17.61 3.85
N PHE A 88 12.52 -18.50 4.70
CA PHE A 88 12.24 -18.46 6.14
C PHE A 88 12.77 -17.18 6.77
N LYS A 89 14.01 -16.76 6.46
CA LYS A 89 14.59 -15.50 6.95
C LYS A 89 13.77 -14.29 6.52
N LEU A 90 13.39 -14.23 5.24
CA LEU A 90 12.57 -13.15 4.69
C LEU A 90 11.17 -13.10 5.33
N ALA A 91 10.53 -14.25 5.52
CA ALA A 91 9.22 -14.33 6.16
C ALA A 91 9.28 -13.96 7.66
N PHE A 92 10.31 -14.42 8.37
CA PHE A 92 10.51 -14.15 9.79
C PHE A 92 10.77 -12.66 10.04
N GLU A 93 11.64 -12.05 9.25
CA GLU A 93 11.92 -10.61 9.36
C GLU A 93 10.70 -9.76 9.00
N ARG A 94 9.92 -10.16 7.99
CA ARG A 94 8.67 -9.48 7.63
C ARG A 94 7.60 -9.57 8.73
N THR A 95 7.55 -10.68 9.48
CA THR A 95 6.55 -10.89 10.54
C THR A 95 6.97 -10.28 11.88
N PHE A 96 8.25 -10.36 12.24
CA PHE A 96 8.74 -9.99 13.56
C PHE A 96 9.64 -8.75 13.56
N GLY A 97 10.01 -8.21 12.39
CA GLY A 97 10.84 -7.02 12.25
C GLY A 97 12.29 -7.21 12.68
N VAL A 98 12.71 -8.46 12.91
CA VAL A 98 14.06 -8.84 13.33
C VAL A 98 14.51 -10.06 12.56
N ALA A 99 15.81 -10.14 12.24
CA ALA A 99 16.37 -11.32 11.60
C ALA A 99 16.33 -12.53 12.56
N PRO A 100 16.08 -13.76 12.06
CA PRO A 100 16.11 -14.94 12.90
C PRO A 100 17.52 -15.23 13.39
N ASP A 101 17.64 -15.46 14.70
CA ASP A 101 18.87 -15.94 15.33
C ASP A 101 19.13 -17.43 15.04
N ALA A 102 20.37 -17.91 15.26
CA ALA A 102 20.79 -19.30 15.04
C ALA A 102 19.85 -20.33 15.70
N THR A 103 19.25 -19.98 16.84
CA THR A 103 18.27 -20.86 17.53
C THR A 103 16.98 -21.08 16.72
N HIS A 104 16.51 -20.06 15.99
CA HIS A 104 15.31 -20.17 15.14
C HIS A 104 15.60 -20.95 13.85
N LEU A 105 16.83 -20.85 13.33
CA LEU A 105 17.28 -21.63 12.18
C LEU A 105 17.44 -23.12 12.53
N ASP A 106 17.93 -23.45 13.73
CA ASP A 106 18.05 -24.84 14.20
C ASP A 106 16.68 -25.54 14.28
N VAL A 107 15.66 -24.85 14.82
CA VAL A 107 14.27 -25.36 14.84
C VAL A 107 13.72 -25.53 13.42
N PHE A 108 14.03 -24.62 12.51
CA PHE A 108 13.62 -24.70 11.11
C PHE A 108 14.26 -25.90 10.40
N HIS A 109 15.58 -26.12 10.57
CA HIS A 109 16.30 -27.28 10.02
C HIS A 109 15.75 -28.59 10.56
N ARG A 110 15.43 -28.64 11.86
CA ARG A 110 14.80 -29.80 12.48
C ARG A 110 13.43 -30.10 11.86
N ALA A 111 12.57 -29.10 11.73
CA ALA A 111 11.25 -29.26 11.12
C ALA A 111 11.33 -29.69 9.65
N GLN A 112 12.35 -29.22 8.91
CA GLN A 112 12.60 -29.62 7.53
C GLN A 112 13.09 -31.08 7.43
N ALA A 113 13.95 -31.53 8.35
CA ALA A 113 14.47 -32.90 8.36
C ALA A 113 13.42 -33.96 8.77
N GLU A 114 12.31 -33.54 9.38
CA GLU A 114 11.20 -34.40 9.80
C GLU A 114 10.09 -34.54 8.72
N THR A 115 10.26 -33.95 7.53
CA THR A 115 9.30 -33.98 6.39
C THR A 115 9.79 -34.86 5.25
#